data_AF-A0A520LGF4-F1
#
_entry.id   AF-A0A520LGF4-F1
#
_cell.length_a   1.000
_cell.length_b   1.000
_cell.length_c   1.000
_cell.angle_alpha   90.00
_cell.angle_beta   90.00
_cell.angle_gamma   90.00
#
_symmetry.space_group_name_H-M   'P 1'
#
loop_
_entity.id
_entity.type
_entity.pdbx_description
1 polymer ?
#
loop_
_entity_poly.entity_id
_entity_poly.type
_entity_poly.pdbx_seq_one_letter_code
_entity_poly.pdbx_strand_id
1 'polypeptide(L)'
;MKRRFITTSAAVFTTCLCSHAAIVWSGGGASDDFYDVANWDLSGSASTAMSSPTDDIVTITGATINEPSGSFTNLEIGDGFSVTMSGTSFTFSNNNGFTGVNDASDVASTLHIVEGSSMNAQFAAIGIQINVDSTSSLRFRGAGDPINSQTEKTTINLSPGAQLTLPSLAEFTEQGADIVVNGVTFAEDPSILSFSGSTATANSVVPELSSSLFAMVGALALLGRRRK
;
A
#
# COMPACT_ATOMS: atom_id res chain seq x y z
N MET A 1 16.77 -49.25 31.65
CA MET A 1 15.89 -48.07 31.71
C MET A 1 16.72 -46.83 32.03
N LYS A 2 16.82 -45.88 31.10
CA LYS A 2 17.21 -44.47 31.36
C LYS A 2 16.77 -43.65 30.14
N ARG A 3 15.58 -43.05 30.22
CA ARG A 3 15.04 -42.15 29.18
C ARG A 3 15.63 -40.76 29.43
N ARG A 4 16.39 -40.23 28.47
CA ARG A 4 16.84 -38.83 28.48
C ARG A 4 15.75 -37.98 27.85
N PHE A 5 15.18 -37.06 28.63
CA PHE A 5 14.33 -36.01 28.12
C PHE A 5 15.22 -34.87 27.62
N ILE A 6 15.09 -34.52 26.34
CA ILE A 6 15.70 -33.34 25.75
C ILE A 6 14.63 -32.24 25.85
N THR A 7 14.87 -31.25 26.71
CA THR A 7 14.01 -30.07 26.84
C THR A 7 14.48 -29.05 25.81
N THR A 8 13.70 -28.84 24.76
CA THR A 8 13.95 -27.77 23.78
C THR A 8 13.49 -26.45 24.40
N SER A 9 14.43 -25.61 24.82
CA SER A 9 14.14 -24.23 25.25
C SER A 9 13.81 -23.37 24.03
N ALA A 10 12.57 -22.89 23.93
CA ALA A 10 12.18 -21.88 22.96
C ALA A 10 12.68 -20.50 23.46
N ALA A 11 13.56 -19.86 22.69
CA ALA A 11 13.93 -18.47 22.91
C ALA A 11 12.82 -17.57 22.38
N VAL A 12 12.22 -16.78 23.28
CA VAL A 12 11.28 -15.71 22.92
C VAL A 12 12.12 -14.49 22.51
N PHE A 13 12.14 -14.18 21.23
CA PHE A 13 12.67 -12.90 20.74
C PHE A 13 11.62 -11.83 21.01
N THR A 14 11.86 -10.99 22.02
CA THR A 14 11.08 -9.76 22.22
C THR A 14 11.61 -8.73 21.22
N THR A 15 10.87 -8.48 20.15
CA THR A 15 11.13 -7.34 19.28
C THR A 15 10.70 -6.07 20.01
N CYS A 16 11.66 -5.18 20.28
CA CYS A 16 11.39 -3.84 20.75
C CYS A 16 10.76 -3.07 19.59
N LEU A 17 9.44 -2.89 19.61
CA LEU A 17 8.75 -1.96 18.71
C LEU A 17 9.19 -0.56 19.12
N CYS A 18 10.16 0.02 18.41
CA CYS A 18 10.37 1.45 18.45
C CYS A 18 9.06 2.08 17.94
N SER A 19 8.28 2.66 18.85
CA SER A 19 7.21 3.59 18.49
C SER A 19 7.87 4.73 17.74
N HIS A 20 7.79 4.72 16.40
CA HIS A 20 8.20 5.90 15.65
C HIS A 20 7.36 7.08 16.13
N ALA A 21 8.00 8.23 16.18
CA ALA A 21 7.33 9.50 16.36
C ALA A 21 6.20 9.62 15.35
N ALA A 22 5.00 9.99 15.82
CA ALA A 22 3.82 10.05 14.99
C ALA A 22 3.30 11.49 14.92
N ILE A 23 3.15 11.99 13.70
CA ILE A 23 2.33 13.15 13.39
C ILE A 23 0.91 12.64 13.13
N VAL A 24 -0.07 13.17 13.87
CA VAL A 24 -1.44 12.63 13.82
C VAL A 24 -2.45 13.70 13.46
N TRP A 25 -3.34 13.41 12.51
CA TRP A 25 -4.55 14.18 12.26
C TRP A 25 -5.77 13.30 12.54
N SER A 26 -6.48 13.59 13.63
CA SER A 26 -7.64 12.82 14.10
C SER A 26 -8.99 13.29 13.51
N GLY A 27 -8.96 13.98 12.36
CA GLY A 27 -10.13 14.61 11.75
C GLY A 27 -10.49 15.98 12.36
N GLY A 28 -11.24 16.79 11.60
CA GLY A 28 -11.53 18.20 11.92
C GLY A 28 -10.53 19.18 11.29
N GLY A 29 -10.60 20.45 11.68
CA GLY A 29 -9.67 21.50 11.21
C GLY A 29 -9.91 21.98 9.77
N ALA A 30 -8.88 22.54 9.14
CA ALA A 30 -8.94 23.08 7.78
C ALA A 30 -8.82 21.95 6.76
N SER A 31 -9.89 21.73 5.98
CA SER A 31 -9.90 20.68 4.95
C SER A 31 -9.09 21.04 3.70
N ASP A 32 -8.79 22.32 3.49
CA ASP A 32 -8.17 22.88 2.30
C ASP A 32 -6.73 23.37 2.52
N ASP A 33 -6.14 23.06 3.67
CA ASP A 33 -4.73 23.31 3.94
C ASP A 33 -4.13 22.10 4.67
N PHE A 34 -3.50 21.21 3.91
CA PHE A 34 -2.83 20.02 4.46
C PHE A 34 -1.68 20.39 5.42
N TYR A 35 -1.10 21.58 5.27
CA TYR A 35 0.05 22.03 6.07
C TYR A 35 -0.36 22.92 7.25
N ASP A 36 -1.66 23.17 7.46
CA ASP A 36 -2.14 23.91 8.63
C ASP A 36 -1.78 23.13 9.89
N VAL A 37 -0.89 23.71 10.70
CA VAL A 37 -0.42 23.13 11.96
C VAL A 37 -1.55 22.82 12.94
N ALA A 38 -2.69 23.52 12.84
CA ALA A 38 -3.85 23.26 13.69
C ALA A 38 -4.52 21.90 13.41
N ASN A 39 -4.24 21.29 12.26
CA ASN A 39 -4.73 19.95 11.92
C ASN A 39 -3.95 18.83 12.61
N TRP A 40 -2.71 19.11 13.03
CA TRP A 40 -1.74 18.10 13.41
C TRP A 40 -1.45 18.10 14.91
N ASP A 41 -1.62 16.94 15.54
CA ASP A 41 -0.98 16.61 16.81
C ASP A 41 0.46 16.18 16.53
N LEU A 42 1.39 17.03 16.96
CA LEU A 42 2.82 16.84 16.83
C LEU A 42 3.48 16.39 18.14
N SER A 43 2.70 16.13 19.20
CA SER A 43 3.24 15.81 20.53
C SER A 43 4.06 14.51 20.56
N GLY A 44 3.79 13.61 19.62
CA GLY A 44 4.55 12.38 19.41
C GLY A 44 5.79 12.56 18.55
N SER A 45 6.04 13.73 17.96
CA SER A 45 7.12 13.98 17.00
C SER A 45 8.06 15.11 17.43
N ALA A 46 9.27 15.10 16.86
CA ALA A 46 10.21 16.22 16.94
C ALA A 46 9.88 17.34 15.95
N SER A 47 9.00 17.06 14.98
CA SER A 47 8.55 18.02 13.98
C SER A 47 7.70 19.13 14.59
N THR A 48 7.88 20.34 14.08
CA THR A 48 7.12 21.52 14.52
C THR A 48 5.98 21.89 13.56
N ALA A 49 5.91 21.21 12.42
CA ALA A 49 4.86 21.35 11.40
C ALA A 49 4.86 20.12 10.49
N MET A 50 3.76 19.90 9.78
CA MET A 50 3.74 18.97 8.66
C MET A 50 4.62 19.50 7.52
N SER A 51 5.38 18.63 6.87
CA SER A 51 6.33 18.99 5.83
C SER A 51 6.33 17.98 4.67
N SER A 52 6.93 18.40 3.56
CA SER A 52 7.17 17.59 2.37
C SER A 52 8.63 17.82 1.95
N PRO A 53 9.52 16.83 2.05
CA PRO A 53 9.27 15.46 2.51
C PRO A 53 8.82 15.39 3.97
N THR A 54 7.98 14.41 4.29
CA THR A 54 7.74 14.06 5.70
C THR A 54 8.76 13.04 6.17
N ASP A 55 9.53 13.43 7.18
CA ASP A 55 10.49 12.57 7.89
C ASP A 55 9.89 11.96 9.16
N ASP A 56 8.58 11.66 9.12
CA ASP A 56 7.81 11.16 10.25
C ASP A 56 6.81 10.09 9.82
N ILE A 57 6.35 9.29 10.78
CA ILE A 57 5.18 8.45 10.56
C ILE A 57 3.93 9.31 10.70
N VAL A 58 3.12 9.39 9.65
CA VAL A 58 1.92 10.22 9.61
C VAL A 58 0.68 9.34 9.68
N THR A 59 -0.25 9.66 10.56
CA THR A 59 -1.56 9.00 10.65
C THR A 59 -2.68 10.00 10.52
N ILE A 60 -3.58 9.76 9.56
CA ILE A 60 -4.75 10.58 9.29
C ILE A 60 -5.98 9.70 9.47
N THR A 61 -6.89 10.08 10.35
CA THR A 61 -8.08 9.30 10.69
C THR A 61 -9.35 10.13 10.56
N GLY A 62 -10.32 9.65 9.79
CA GLY A 62 -11.65 10.27 9.69
C GLY A 62 -11.67 11.67 9.06
N ALA A 63 -10.64 12.06 8.30
CA ALA A 63 -10.54 13.39 7.72
C ALA A 63 -11.17 13.47 6.32
N THR A 64 -11.53 14.69 5.91
CA THR A 64 -11.85 15.01 4.51
C THR A 64 -10.91 16.13 4.09
N ILE A 65 -10.01 15.82 3.16
CA ILE A 65 -8.91 16.70 2.73
C ILE A 65 -9.11 17.00 1.25
N ASN A 66 -9.10 18.29 0.92
CA ASN A 66 -9.16 18.86 -0.42
C ASN A 66 -7.93 19.74 -0.62
N GLU A 67 -6.79 19.13 -0.89
CA GLU A 67 -5.51 19.81 -0.99
C GLU A 67 -5.47 20.68 -2.27
N PRO A 68 -5.35 22.02 -2.17
CA PRO A 68 -5.46 22.93 -3.31
C PRO A 68 -4.10 23.51 -3.75
N SER A 69 -2.96 22.96 -3.32
CA SER A 69 -1.64 23.45 -3.70
C SER A 69 -1.46 23.53 -5.21
N GLY A 70 -0.48 24.33 -5.64
CA GLY A 70 -0.19 24.57 -7.04
C GLY A 70 -0.10 23.28 -7.85
N SER A 71 -0.48 23.34 -9.13
CA SER A 71 -0.49 22.16 -10.00
C SER A 71 0.91 21.59 -10.23
N PHE A 72 1.01 20.26 -10.31
CA PHE A 72 2.25 19.50 -10.48
C PHE A 72 3.22 19.63 -9.29
N THR A 73 2.69 19.74 -8.08
CA THR A 73 3.42 19.51 -6.83
C THR A 73 3.19 18.08 -6.32
N ASN A 74 3.89 17.72 -5.25
CA ASN A 74 3.78 16.42 -4.61
C ASN A 74 3.82 16.54 -3.08
N LEU A 75 3.16 15.58 -2.44
CA LEU A 75 3.45 15.21 -1.06
C LEU A 75 4.51 14.11 -1.09
N GLU A 76 5.70 14.43 -0.63
CA GLU A 76 6.83 13.53 -0.59
C GLU A 76 6.89 12.84 0.77
N ILE A 77 7.11 11.52 0.77
CA ILE A 77 7.28 10.71 1.96
C ILE A 77 8.74 10.31 2.03
N GLY A 78 9.40 10.63 3.15
CA GLY A 78 10.80 10.27 3.36
C GLY A 78 11.03 8.76 3.44
N ASP A 79 12.27 8.38 3.23
CA ASP A 79 12.72 6.99 3.25
C ASP A 79 12.44 6.30 4.58
N GLY A 80 11.76 5.16 4.52
CA GLY A 80 11.43 4.34 5.69
C GLY A 80 10.28 4.91 6.53
N PHE A 81 9.69 6.01 6.07
CA PHE A 81 8.51 6.61 6.68
C PHE A 81 7.24 6.22 5.94
N SER A 82 6.10 6.53 6.56
CA SER A 82 4.81 6.17 6.03
C SER A 82 3.73 7.18 6.35
N VAL A 83 2.80 7.35 5.42
CA VAL A 83 1.53 8.02 5.66
C VAL A 83 0.43 6.96 5.68
N THR A 84 -0.40 6.95 6.72
CA THR A 84 -1.56 6.06 6.84
C THR A 84 -2.85 6.88 6.88
N MET A 85 -3.77 6.58 5.97
CA MET A 85 -5.12 7.13 5.94
C MET A 85 -6.12 6.05 6.34
N SER A 86 -6.86 6.29 7.42
CA SER A 86 -7.97 5.45 7.89
C SER A 86 -9.28 6.25 7.84
N GLY A 87 -10.34 5.68 7.27
CA GLY A 87 -11.65 6.33 7.13
C GLY A 87 -11.59 7.74 6.53
N THR A 88 -10.60 8.02 5.68
CA THR A 88 -10.25 9.37 5.22
C THR A 88 -10.51 9.51 3.72
N SER A 89 -11.04 10.66 3.31
CA SER A 89 -11.16 11.05 1.91
C SER A 89 -10.12 12.12 1.60
N PHE A 90 -9.14 11.81 0.74
CA PHE A 90 -8.10 12.74 0.32
C PHE A 90 -8.23 13.01 -1.18
N THR A 91 -8.39 14.28 -1.55
CA THR A 91 -8.39 14.72 -2.94
C THR A 91 -7.36 15.82 -3.13
N PHE A 92 -6.47 15.65 -4.12
CA PHE A 92 -5.76 16.77 -4.70
C PHE A 92 -6.69 17.49 -5.67
N SER A 93 -6.92 18.78 -5.46
CA SER A 93 -7.77 19.58 -6.34
C SER A 93 -7.10 19.80 -7.71
N ASN A 94 -5.77 20.03 -7.70
CA ASN A 94 -4.94 20.24 -8.89
C ASN A 94 -4.17 18.97 -9.28
N ASN A 95 -3.27 19.07 -10.26
CA ASN A 95 -2.59 17.92 -10.87
C ASN A 95 -1.41 17.40 -10.00
N ASN A 96 -1.69 17.08 -8.73
CA ASN A 96 -0.67 16.74 -7.74
C ASN A 96 -0.73 15.26 -7.36
N GLY A 97 0.35 14.78 -6.76
CA GLY A 97 0.52 13.36 -6.45
C GLY A 97 1.26 13.11 -5.14
N PHE A 98 1.48 11.81 -4.88
CA PHE A 98 2.40 11.37 -3.83
C PHE A 98 3.70 10.88 -4.45
N THR A 99 4.80 11.11 -3.77
CA THR A 99 6.09 10.54 -4.16
C THR A 99 6.85 10.01 -2.97
N GLY A 100 7.79 9.11 -3.22
CA GLY A 100 8.92 8.89 -2.33
C GLY A 100 9.99 9.95 -2.59
N VAL A 101 11.12 9.78 -1.92
CA VAL A 101 12.33 10.57 -2.15
C VAL A 101 13.14 9.91 -3.26
N ASN A 102 13.76 10.71 -4.13
CA ASN A 102 14.68 10.17 -5.15
C ASN A 102 16.04 9.94 -4.51
N ASP A 103 16.39 8.68 -4.31
CA ASP A 103 17.69 8.31 -3.82
C ASP A 103 18.17 6.96 -4.37
N ALA A 104 19.42 6.64 -4.07
CA ALA A 104 20.01 5.37 -4.50
C ALA A 104 19.71 4.23 -3.51
N SER A 105 18.81 4.46 -2.56
CA SER A 105 18.44 3.54 -1.50
C SER A 105 17.26 2.67 -1.95
N ASP A 106 17.11 1.51 -1.32
CA ASP A 106 15.98 0.59 -1.56
C ASP A 106 15.06 0.58 -0.33
N VAL A 107 14.96 1.73 0.33
CA VAL A 107 14.10 1.92 1.50
C VAL A 107 12.76 2.47 1.03
N ALA A 108 11.69 1.84 1.48
CA ALA A 108 10.36 2.17 0.99
C ALA A 108 9.80 3.44 1.64
N SER A 109 9.40 4.41 0.83
CA SER A 109 8.39 5.41 1.18
C SER A 109 6.99 4.81 1.01
N THR A 110 6.16 4.84 2.05
CA THR A 110 4.91 4.06 2.03
C THR A 110 3.66 4.90 2.27
N LEU A 111 2.63 4.71 1.43
CA LEU A 111 1.28 5.22 1.65
C LEU A 111 0.31 4.07 1.90
N HIS A 112 -0.40 4.09 3.03
CA HIS A 112 -1.46 3.14 3.35
C HIS A 112 -2.85 3.79 3.23
N ILE A 113 -3.73 3.16 2.47
CA ILE A 113 -5.12 3.58 2.24
C ILE A 113 -6.02 2.48 2.79
N VAL A 114 -6.55 2.69 4.00
CA VAL A 114 -7.21 1.64 4.79
C VAL A 114 -8.56 2.09 5.36
N GLU A 115 -9.34 1.12 5.83
CA GLU A 115 -10.56 1.30 6.61
C GLU A 115 -11.59 2.23 5.94
N GLY A 116 -11.89 1.97 4.67
CA GLY A 116 -12.87 2.72 3.88
C GLY A 116 -12.36 4.06 3.35
N SER A 117 -11.04 4.25 3.30
CA SER A 117 -10.44 5.47 2.77
C SER A 117 -10.57 5.58 1.24
N SER A 118 -10.56 6.82 0.74
CA SER A 118 -10.46 7.10 -0.69
C SER A 118 -9.38 8.14 -0.98
N MET A 119 -8.59 7.89 -2.02
CA MET A 119 -7.57 8.81 -2.52
C MET A 119 -7.84 9.17 -3.98
N ASN A 120 -7.77 10.46 -4.29
CA ASN A 120 -7.90 10.98 -5.65
C ASN A 120 -6.73 11.90 -5.98
N ALA A 121 -5.80 11.39 -6.78
CA ALA A 121 -4.55 12.05 -7.14
C ALA A 121 -4.38 12.15 -8.65
N GLN A 122 -3.43 12.95 -9.11
CA GLN A 122 -3.00 12.95 -10.50
C GLN A 122 -2.10 11.75 -10.78
N PHE A 123 -1.09 11.55 -9.93
CA PHE A 123 -0.03 10.54 -10.12
C PHE A 123 0.52 10.04 -8.78
N ALA A 124 1.31 8.97 -8.85
CA ALA A 124 2.29 8.56 -7.87
C ALA A 124 3.63 8.33 -8.59
N ALA A 125 4.76 8.67 -7.96
CA ALA A 125 6.06 8.54 -8.59
C ALA A 125 7.19 8.28 -7.58
N ILE A 126 8.36 7.89 -8.09
CA ILE A 126 9.63 7.84 -7.34
C ILE A 126 9.53 6.92 -6.11
N GLY A 127 9.71 5.61 -6.32
CA GLY A 127 9.99 4.67 -5.22
C GLY A 127 8.85 4.39 -4.23
N ILE A 128 7.71 5.09 -4.37
CA ILE A 128 6.61 4.97 -3.40
C ILE A 128 5.87 3.64 -3.55
N GLN A 129 5.59 3.01 -2.41
CA GLN A 129 4.68 1.87 -2.30
C GLN A 129 3.33 2.33 -1.75
N ILE A 130 2.26 2.10 -2.52
CA ILE A 130 0.90 2.43 -2.11
C ILE A 130 0.14 1.15 -1.83
N ASN A 131 -0.30 0.97 -0.59
CA ASN A 131 -1.04 -0.19 -0.13
C ASN A 131 -2.52 0.17 0.04
N VAL A 132 -3.41 -0.52 -0.67
CA VAL A 132 -4.86 -0.28 -0.63
C VAL A 132 -5.56 -1.50 -0.07
N ASP A 133 -6.34 -1.32 0.99
CA ASP A 133 -7.08 -2.43 1.61
C ASP A 133 -8.38 -2.79 0.86
N SER A 134 -8.99 -3.90 1.28
CA SER A 134 -10.19 -4.46 0.65
C SER A 134 -11.44 -3.57 0.70
N THR A 135 -11.40 -2.49 1.49
CA THR A 135 -12.53 -1.57 1.69
C THR A 135 -12.29 -0.19 1.07
N SER A 136 -11.08 0.05 0.57
CA SER A 136 -10.60 1.37 0.18
C SER A 136 -10.45 1.51 -1.34
N SER A 137 -10.21 2.74 -1.78
CA SER A 137 -10.09 3.06 -3.20
C SER A 137 -8.98 4.07 -3.49
N LEU A 138 -8.32 3.88 -4.62
CA LEU A 138 -7.32 4.78 -5.19
C LEU A 138 -7.74 5.16 -6.61
N ARG A 139 -7.74 6.45 -6.91
CA ARG A 139 -7.98 6.98 -8.25
C ARG A 139 -6.83 7.84 -8.69
N PHE A 140 -6.31 7.55 -9.87
CA PHE A 140 -5.45 8.46 -10.60
C PHE A 140 -6.21 9.14 -11.76
N ARG A 141 -5.97 10.44 -11.93
CA ARG A 141 -6.60 11.28 -12.97
C ARG A 141 -5.66 11.59 -14.14
N GLY A 142 -4.36 11.42 -13.97
CA GLY A 142 -3.38 11.81 -14.98
C GLY A 142 -3.32 10.87 -16.16
N ALA A 143 -3.53 11.41 -17.37
CA ALA A 143 -3.26 10.71 -18.62
C ALA A 143 -1.74 10.57 -18.84
N GLY A 144 -1.30 9.50 -19.52
CA GLY A 144 0.11 9.13 -19.63
C GLY A 144 0.45 8.09 -18.56
N ASP A 145 1.52 8.28 -17.78
CA ASP A 145 1.93 7.35 -16.72
C ASP A 145 1.55 7.87 -15.32
N PRO A 146 0.30 7.71 -14.84
CA PRO A 146 -0.07 8.08 -13.48
C PRO A 146 0.68 7.28 -12.41
N ILE A 147 1.15 6.07 -12.71
CA ILE A 147 2.06 5.28 -11.89
C ILE A 147 3.44 5.41 -12.52
N ASN A 148 4.20 6.42 -12.10
CA ASN A 148 5.47 6.75 -12.74
C ASN A 148 6.63 6.02 -12.06
N SER A 149 7.11 4.98 -12.75
CA SER A 149 8.24 4.15 -12.32
C SER A 149 9.55 4.45 -13.08
N GLN A 150 9.68 5.63 -13.70
CA GLN A 150 10.82 5.95 -14.57
C GLN A 150 12.13 6.18 -13.80
N THR A 151 12.04 6.84 -12.64
CA THR A 151 13.19 7.12 -11.78
C THR A 151 13.48 5.93 -10.87
N GLU A 152 12.46 5.51 -10.14
CA GLU A 152 12.47 4.40 -9.19
C GLU A 152 11.11 3.72 -9.23
N LYS A 153 11.08 2.42 -8.89
CA LYS A 153 9.87 1.63 -9.03
C LYS A 153 8.79 2.09 -8.05
N THR A 154 7.70 2.63 -8.61
CA THR A 154 6.47 2.87 -7.87
C THR A 154 5.62 1.61 -7.90
N THR A 155 5.03 1.20 -6.78
CA THR A 155 4.22 -0.02 -6.71
C THR A 155 2.87 0.24 -6.07
N ILE A 156 1.80 -0.23 -6.71
CA ILE A 156 0.44 -0.21 -6.18
C ILE A 156 0.07 -1.62 -5.73
N ASN A 157 0.09 -1.84 -4.42
CA ASN A 157 -0.30 -3.10 -3.79
C ASN A 157 -1.78 -3.07 -3.42
N LEU A 158 -2.57 -3.94 -4.06
CA LEU A 158 -4.00 -4.05 -3.84
C LEU A 158 -4.31 -5.33 -3.05
N SER A 159 -4.99 -5.16 -1.91
CA SER A 159 -5.62 -6.29 -1.23
C SER A 159 -6.85 -6.76 -2.02
N PRO A 160 -7.20 -8.06 -2.03
CA PRO A 160 -8.45 -8.51 -2.63
C PRO A 160 -9.66 -7.70 -2.16
N GLY A 161 -10.44 -7.13 -3.09
CA GLY A 161 -11.54 -6.21 -2.84
C GLY A 161 -11.20 -4.73 -3.01
N ALA A 162 -9.92 -4.35 -2.97
CA ALA A 162 -9.46 -2.98 -3.19
C ALA A 162 -9.79 -2.51 -4.60
N GLN A 163 -10.06 -1.21 -4.75
CA GLN A 163 -10.37 -0.61 -6.04
C GLN A 163 -9.27 0.35 -6.50
N LEU A 164 -8.87 0.20 -7.76
CA LEU A 164 -7.98 1.12 -8.47
C LEU A 164 -8.70 1.67 -9.70
N THR A 165 -8.78 2.99 -9.83
CA THR A 165 -9.31 3.65 -11.03
C THR A 165 -8.17 4.36 -11.75
N LEU A 166 -7.97 4.02 -13.02
CA LEU A 166 -7.07 4.73 -13.92
C LEU A 166 -7.87 5.52 -14.97
N PRO A 167 -7.25 6.47 -15.70
CA PRO A 167 -7.93 7.24 -16.75
C PRO A 167 -8.56 6.38 -17.85
N SER A 168 -7.95 5.23 -18.17
CA SER A 168 -8.46 4.31 -19.18
C SER A 168 -8.08 2.85 -18.88
N LEU A 169 -8.70 1.91 -19.60
CA LEU A 169 -8.30 0.49 -19.53
C LEU A 169 -6.91 0.23 -20.12
N ALA A 170 -6.47 1.05 -21.09
CA ALA A 170 -5.15 0.90 -21.70
C ALA A 170 -4.03 1.11 -20.67
N GLU A 171 -4.24 2.03 -19.72
CA GLU A 171 -3.29 2.34 -18.65
C GLU A 171 -2.94 1.12 -17.81
N PHE A 172 -3.91 0.23 -17.53
CA PHE A 172 -3.65 -1.00 -16.80
C PHE A 172 -2.70 -1.93 -17.56
N THR A 173 -2.80 -1.98 -18.88
CA THR A 173 -1.91 -2.81 -19.70
C THR A 173 -0.51 -2.21 -19.76
N GLU A 174 -0.40 -0.89 -19.87
CA GLU A 174 0.87 -0.16 -19.94
C GLU A 174 1.64 -0.23 -18.61
N GLN A 175 0.95 -0.07 -17.49
CA GLN A 175 1.55 -0.02 -16.15
C GLN A 175 1.33 -1.30 -15.33
N GLY A 176 0.99 -2.41 -15.99
CA GLY A 176 0.61 -3.65 -15.32
C GLY A 176 1.72 -4.28 -14.45
N ALA A 177 2.99 -3.94 -14.70
CA ALA A 177 4.12 -4.42 -13.91
C ALA A 177 4.24 -3.75 -12.52
N ASP A 178 3.50 -2.65 -12.33
CA ASP A 178 3.52 -1.84 -11.12
C ASP A 178 2.25 -2.03 -10.27
N ILE A 179 1.26 -2.76 -10.80
CA ILE A 179 0.00 -3.08 -10.13
C ILE A 179 0.07 -4.51 -9.63
N VAL A 180 -0.04 -4.70 -8.32
CA VAL A 180 0.23 -5.97 -7.65
C VAL A 180 -0.96 -6.40 -6.81
N VAL A 181 -1.34 -7.68 -6.90
CA VAL A 181 -2.28 -8.34 -5.98
C VAL A 181 -1.61 -9.58 -5.42
N ASN A 182 -1.47 -9.66 -4.09
CA ASN A 182 -0.83 -10.80 -3.40
C ASN A 182 0.56 -11.18 -3.97
N GLY A 183 1.35 -10.19 -4.38
CA GLY A 183 2.69 -10.40 -4.92
C GLY A 183 2.75 -10.81 -6.39
N VAL A 184 1.61 -10.90 -7.08
CA VAL A 184 1.53 -11.14 -8.53
C VAL A 184 1.19 -9.83 -9.23
N THR A 185 1.94 -9.50 -10.28
CA THR A 185 1.68 -8.29 -11.08
C THR A 185 0.55 -8.51 -12.07
N PHE A 186 -0.17 -7.45 -12.44
CA PHE A 186 -1.21 -7.53 -13.47
C PHE A 186 -0.63 -7.88 -14.86
N ALA A 187 0.62 -7.48 -15.12
CA ALA A 187 1.34 -7.89 -16.34
C ALA A 187 1.60 -9.40 -16.40
N GLU A 188 1.81 -10.06 -15.26
CA GLU A 188 1.99 -11.52 -15.18
C GLU A 188 0.66 -12.26 -15.25
N ASP A 189 -0.36 -11.79 -14.55
CA ASP A 189 -1.69 -12.40 -14.52
C ASP A 189 -2.81 -11.35 -14.54
N PRO A 190 -3.39 -11.06 -15.72
CA PRO A 190 -4.50 -10.14 -15.82
C PRO A 190 -5.76 -10.57 -15.07
N SER A 191 -5.89 -11.85 -14.68
CA SER A 191 -7.06 -12.36 -13.96
C SER A 191 -7.13 -11.90 -12.50
N ILE A 192 -6.04 -11.32 -11.97
CA ILE A 192 -6.04 -10.74 -10.63
C ILE A 192 -6.93 -9.50 -10.51
N LEU A 193 -7.38 -8.90 -11.61
CA LEU A 193 -8.29 -7.76 -11.64
C LEU A 193 -9.59 -8.08 -12.39
N SER A 194 -10.71 -7.54 -11.90
CA SER A 194 -11.97 -7.47 -12.64
C SER A 194 -12.36 -6.01 -12.87
N PHE A 195 -13.02 -5.70 -13.99
CA PHE A 195 -13.21 -4.31 -14.43
C PHE A 195 -14.68 -3.90 -14.55
N SER A 196 -14.96 -2.66 -14.14
CA SER A 196 -16.19 -1.92 -14.43
C SER A 196 -15.82 -0.52 -14.94
N GLY A 197 -15.90 -0.31 -16.25
CA GLY A 197 -15.35 0.90 -16.88
C GLY A 197 -13.82 0.94 -16.72
N SER A 198 -13.27 2.06 -16.27
CA SER A 198 -11.83 2.21 -15.98
C SER A 198 -11.47 1.95 -14.51
N THR A 199 -12.37 1.32 -13.76
CA THR A 199 -12.12 0.89 -12.37
C THR A 199 -11.90 -0.60 -12.33
N ALA A 200 -10.79 -1.00 -11.74
CA ALA A 200 -10.44 -2.38 -11.43
C ALA A 200 -10.75 -2.68 -9.97
N THR A 201 -11.25 -3.89 -9.72
CA THR A 201 -11.35 -4.49 -8.39
C THR A 201 -10.38 -5.65 -8.31
N ALA A 202 -9.54 -5.67 -7.26
CA ALA A 202 -8.62 -6.77 -7.02
C ALA A 202 -9.38 -8.05 -6.64
N ASN A 203 -9.14 -9.13 -7.36
CA ASN A 203 -9.75 -10.43 -7.12
C ASN A 203 -8.96 -11.18 -6.05
N SER A 204 -9.66 -12.01 -5.26
CA SER A 204 -8.95 -13.01 -4.45
C SER A 204 -8.34 -14.03 -5.40
N VAL A 205 -7.01 -14.10 -5.45
CA VAL A 205 -6.32 -15.19 -6.16
C VAL A 205 -6.69 -16.47 -5.43
N VAL A 206 -7.52 -17.31 -6.03
CA VAL A 206 -7.70 -18.68 -5.54
C VAL A 206 -6.40 -19.39 -5.88
N PRO A 207 -5.59 -19.83 -4.89
CA PRO A 207 -4.40 -20.61 -5.21
C PRO A 207 -4.89 -21.85 -5.95
N GLU A 208 -4.49 -22.03 -7.21
CA GLU A 208 -4.63 -23.34 -7.83
C GLU A 208 -3.84 -24.30 -6.94
N LEU A 209 -4.54 -25.20 -6.24
CA LEU A 209 -3.90 -26.28 -5.50
C LEU A 209 -3.03 -27.02 -6.50
N SER A 210 -1.71 -26.86 -6.36
CA SER A 210 -0.75 -27.43 -7.29
C SER A 210 -1.02 -28.92 -7.40
N SER A 211 -1.17 -29.43 -8.63
CA SER A 211 -1.49 -30.84 -8.89
C SER A 211 -0.47 -31.80 -8.27
N SER A 212 0.73 -31.31 -7.93
CA SER A 212 1.75 -32.00 -7.13
C SER A 212 1.32 -32.33 -5.69
N LEU A 213 0.53 -31.48 -5.04
CA LEU A 213 -0.01 -31.73 -3.69
C LEU A 213 -1.00 -32.89 -3.72
N PHE A 214 -1.86 -32.94 -4.74
CA PHE A 214 -2.78 -34.07 -4.98
C PHE A 214 -2.05 -35.34 -5.39
N ALA A 215 -1.00 -35.24 -6.20
CA ALA A 215 -0.16 -36.39 -6.55
C ALA A 215 0.54 -36.98 -5.31
N MET A 216 1.00 -36.13 -4.39
CA MET A 216 1.63 -36.55 -3.13
C MET A 216 0.64 -37.24 -2.19
N VAL A 217 -0.56 -36.68 -2.01
CA VAL A 217 -1.63 -37.31 -1.21
C VAL A 217 -2.08 -38.63 -1.85
N GLY A 218 -2.22 -38.68 -3.17
CA GLY A 218 -2.54 -39.90 -3.91
C GLY A 218 -1.47 -40.99 -3.77
N ALA A 219 -0.19 -40.62 -3.82
CA ALA A 219 0.92 -41.54 -3.62
C ALA A 219 0.95 -42.09 -2.18
N LEU A 220 0.71 -41.26 -1.16
CA LEU A 220 0.61 -41.71 0.23
C LEU A 220 -0.57 -42.66 0.45
N ALA A 221 -1.73 -42.39 -0.16
CA ALA A 221 -2.90 -43.26 -0.06
C ALA A 221 -2.67 -44.65 -0.72
N LEU A 222 -1.95 -44.68 -1.84
CA LEU A 222 -1.55 -45.92 -2.51
C LEU A 222 -0.51 -46.71 -1.72
N LEU A 223 0.45 -46.03 -1.08
CA LEU A 223 1.43 -46.66 -0.20
C LEU A 223 0.81 -47.20 1.10
N GLY A 224 -0.25 -46.56 1.60
CA GLY A 224 -1.02 -47.04 2.75
C GLY A 224 -1.85 -48.30 2.47
N ARG A 225 -2.31 -48.50 1.22
CA ARG A 225 -3.07 -49.70 0.81
C ARG A 225 -2.21 -50.93 0.58
N ARG A 226 -0.92 -50.76 0.27
CA ARG A 226 0.03 -51.88 0.05
C ARG A 226 0.54 -52.56 1.33
N ARG A 227 0.20 -52.03 2.51
CA ARG A 227 0.65 -52.56 3.82
C ARG A 227 -0.43 -53.36 4.58
N LYS A 228 -1.43 -53.89 3.88
CA LYS A 228 -2.37 -54.88 4.44
C LYS A 228 -2.21 -56.22 3.74
#